data_AF-A0A5C4UY92-F1
#
_entry.id   AF-A0A5C4UY92-F1
#
_cell.length_a   1.000
_cell.length_b   1.000
_cell.length_c   1.000
_cell.angle_alpha   90.00
_cell.angle_beta   90.00
_cell.angle_gamma   90.00
#
_symmetry.space_group_name_H-M   'P 1'
#
loop_
_entity.id
_entity.type
_entity.pdbx_description
1 polymer ?
#
loop_
_entity_poly.entity_id
_entity_poly.type
_entity_poly.pdbx_seq_one_letter_code
_entity_poly.pdbx_strand_id
1 'polypeptide(L)'
;MRLLRVVTAVLAVGALAALAGVLAPTRAPERSAHAPADFVALRDVAPGIEQDIRYAGDHNFVGEPIDGYEEAECLLAEETARALERVRRDLEREDGSGLRVFDCYRPQRAVDHFLRWADDPSATERREEFYPRVPKERLFDEGYLAEHSGHSRGGTVDLTLLDPEGREVDMGTGFDFFDPASHPDSTEPDERQRRARERLREAMEARGFSPIDTEWWHFSLDEEPHTDRRFDFPVNREELRTG
;
A
#
# COMPACT_ATOMS: atom_id res chain seq x y z
N MET A 1 -22.94 -9.70 71.69
CA MET A 1 -22.50 -9.98 70.30
C MET A 1 -23.21 -9.03 69.35
N ARG A 2 -22.47 -8.47 68.38
CA ARG A 2 -22.84 -7.50 67.33
C ARG A 2 -22.70 -6.01 67.72
N LEU A 3 -21.45 -5.52 67.60
CA LEU A 3 -21.18 -4.10 67.31
C LEU A 3 -21.59 -3.80 65.86
N LEU A 4 -22.40 -2.77 65.65
CA LEU A 4 -22.68 -2.20 64.33
C LEU A 4 -21.48 -1.32 63.93
N ARG A 5 -20.76 -1.70 62.88
CA ARG A 5 -19.73 -0.85 62.24
C ARG A 5 -20.44 0.11 61.28
N VAL A 6 -20.39 1.40 61.56
CA VAL A 6 -20.74 2.46 60.62
C VAL A 6 -19.56 2.59 59.65
N VAL A 7 -19.77 2.23 58.38
CA VAL A 7 -18.81 2.46 57.30
C VAL A 7 -19.17 3.79 56.63
N THR A 8 -18.32 4.79 56.82
CA THR A 8 -18.42 6.08 56.12
C THR A 8 -17.88 5.88 54.70
N ALA A 9 -18.75 5.95 53.70
CA ALA A 9 -18.35 5.94 52.29
C ALA A 9 -17.79 7.32 51.92
N VAL A 10 -16.50 7.39 51.60
CA VAL A 10 -15.87 8.58 51.00
C VAL A 10 -16.04 8.46 49.48
N LEU A 11 -16.88 9.31 48.90
CA LEU A 11 -16.99 9.46 47.44
C LEU A 11 -15.80 10.28 46.94
N ALA A 12 -14.86 9.62 46.26
CA ALA A 12 -13.81 10.28 45.50
C ALA A 12 -14.41 10.78 44.17
N VAL A 13 -14.50 12.10 43.98
CA VAL A 13 -14.83 12.71 42.70
C VAL A 13 -13.55 12.79 41.87
N GLY A 14 -13.39 11.86 40.92
CA GLY A 14 -12.33 11.92 39.91
C GLY A 14 -12.69 12.93 38.82
N ALA A 15 -11.89 13.97 38.65
CA ALA A 15 -12.01 14.87 37.51
C ALA A 15 -11.39 14.20 36.27
N LEU A 16 -12.22 13.80 35.30
CA LEU A 16 -11.76 13.44 33.96
C LEU A 16 -11.38 14.73 33.22
N ALA A 17 -10.08 14.94 33.00
CA ALA A 17 -9.62 15.89 32.00
C ALA A 17 -9.74 15.21 30.62
N ALA A 18 -10.72 15.63 29.83
CA ALA A 18 -10.81 15.22 28.42
C ALA A 18 -9.70 15.95 27.64
N LEU A 19 -8.66 15.22 27.23
CA LEU A 19 -7.77 15.69 26.17
C LEU A 19 -8.55 15.62 24.86
N ALA A 20 -9.10 16.74 24.42
CA ALA A 20 -9.51 16.91 23.04
C ALA A 20 -8.24 16.94 22.18
N GLY A 21 -7.90 15.82 21.56
CA GLY A 21 -6.87 15.79 20.51
C GLY A 21 -7.31 16.71 19.37
N VAL A 22 -6.48 17.71 19.06
CA VAL A 22 -6.66 18.52 17.86
C VAL A 22 -6.32 17.62 16.68
N LEU A 23 -7.33 17.06 16.03
CA LEU A 23 -7.18 16.45 14.71
C LEU A 23 -6.81 17.58 13.74
N ALA A 24 -5.54 17.60 13.31
CA ALA A 24 -5.12 18.49 12.23
C ALA A 24 -5.92 18.11 10.97
N PRO A 25 -6.50 19.08 10.24
CA PRO A 25 -7.22 18.78 9.02
C PRO A 25 -6.26 18.19 7.99
N THR A 26 -6.66 17.07 7.38
CA THR A 26 -5.98 16.50 6.21
C THR A 26 -5.95 17.57 5.11
N ARG A 27 -4.75 17.93 4.64
CA ARG A 27 -4.60 18.89 3.54
C ARG A 27 -5.14 18.28 2.25
N ALA A 28 -5.84 19.08 1.46
CA ALA A 28 -6.21 18.70 0.09
C ALA A 28 -4.93 18.37 -0.71
N PRO A 29 -5.01 17.43 -1.67
CA PRO A 29 -3.87 17.03 -2.49
C PRO A 29 -3.29 18.22 -3.25
N GLU A 30 -1.97 18.38 -3.20
CA GLU A 30 -1.28 19.46 -3.90
C GLU A 30 -1.07 19.06 -5.36
N ARG A 31 -1.82 19.69 -6.28
CA ARG A 31 -1.52 19.64 -7.71
C ARG A 31 -0.21 20.39 -7.96
N SER A 32 0.82 19.63 -8.26
CA SER A 32 2.13 20.14 -8.68
C SER A 32 2.41 19.61 -10.08
N ALA A 33 3.10 20.40 -10.90
CA ALA A 33 3.72 19.87 -12.11
C ALA A 33 4.82 18.89 -11.69
N HIS A 34 5.71 19.33 -10.80
CA HIS A 34 6.93 18.59 -10.43
C HIS A 34 6.78 17.78 -9.14
N ALA A 35 7.55 16.70 -9.07
CA ALA A 35 7.70 15.90 -7.87
C ALA A 35 8.41 16.71 -6.76
N PRO A 36 8.13 16.43 -5.47
CA PRO A 36 8.97 16.90 -4.37
C PRO A 36 10.43 16.48 -4.56
N ALA A 37 11.37 17.30 -4.09
CA ALA A 37 12.80 17.13 -4.36
C ALA A 37 13.39 15.82 -3.81
N ASP A 38 12.70 15.17 -2.86
CA ASP A 38 13.08 13.91 -2.25
C ASP A 38 12.47 12.68 -2.94
N PHE A 39 11.70 12.85 -4.03
CA PHE A 39 11.27 11.73 -4.86
C PHE A 39 12.36 11.28 -5.82
N VAL A 40 12.45 9.97 -6.03
CA VAL A 40 13.43 9.33 -6.91
C VAL A 40 12.77 8.23 -7.74
N ALA A 41 13.37 7.91 -8.88
CA ALA A 41 13.03 6.68 -9.60
C ALA A 41 13.71 5.50 -8.89
N LEU A 42 12.95 4.46 -8.58
CA LEU A 42 13.47 3.29 -7.86
C LEU A 42 14.65 2.66 -8.60
N ARG A 43 14.63 2.63 -9.94
CA ARG A 43 15.72 2.06 -10.75
C ARG A 43 17.06 2.76 -10.55
N ASP A 44 17.08 4.01 -10.12
CA ASP A 44 18.32 4.74 -9.87
C ASP A 44 18.93 4.39 -8.50
N VAL A 45 18.10 3.99 -7.52
CA VAL A 45 18.52 3.64 -6.15
C VAL A 45 18.67 2.14 -5.95
N ALA A 46 17.81 1.34 -6.59
CA ALA A 46 17.64 -0.09 -6.43
C ALA A 46 17.47 -0.78 -7.81
N PRO A 47 18.48 -0.71 -8.71
CA PRO A 47 18.37 -1.23 -10.07
C PRO A 47 18.14 -2.75 -10.16
N GLY A 48 18.32 -3.49 -9.06
CA GLY A 48 18.06 -4.93 -8.98
C GLY A 48 16.61 -5.31 -8.66
N ILE A 49 15.72 -4.34 -8.40
CA ILE A 49 14.27 -4.60 -8.21
C ILE A 49 13.58 -4.54 -9.57
N GLU A 50 12.87 -5.61 -9.93
CA GLU A 50 12.09 -5.66 -11.16
C GLU A 50 10.86 -4.75 -11.05
N GLN A 51 10.51 -4.06 -12.12
CA GLN A 51 9.34 -3.17 -12.18
C GLN A 51 8.36 -3.71 -13.22
N ASP A 52 7.14 -3.99 -12.77
CA ASP A 52 6.01 -4.40 -13.60
C ASP A 52 4.82 -3.48 -13.26
N ILE A 53 4.94 -2.20 -13.62
CA ILE A 53 4.05 -1.13 -13.18
C ILE A 53 2.67 -1.27 -13.84
N ARG A 54 1.76 -1.96 -13.16
CA ARG A 54 0.48 -2.46 -13.74
C ARG A 54 -0.45 -1.34 -14.17
N TYR A 55 -0.43 -0.22 -13.47
CA TYR A 55 -1.29 0.91 -13.77
C TYR A 55 -0.82 1.77 -14.96
N ALA A 56 0.40 1.56 -15.46
CA ALA A 56 0.83 2.13 -16.74
C ALA A 56 0.34 1.31 -17.96
N GLY A 57 -0.15 0.09 -17.74
CA GLY A 57 -0.69 -0.80 -18.76
C GLY A 57 -2.19 -1.03 -18.61
N ASP A 58 -2.73 -1.98 -19.37
CA ASP A 58 -4.14 -2.35 -19.35
C ASP A 58 -4.45 -3.58 -18.48
N HIS A 59 -3.43 -4.26 -17.94
CA HIS A 59 -3.59 -5.42 -17.06
C HIS A 59 -3.76 -4.95 -15.60
N ASN A 60 -4.93 -4.38 -15.32
CA ASN A 60 -5.39 -3.98 -14.00
C ASN A 60 -6.93 -4.09 -13.94
N PHE A 61 -7.52 -3.87 -12.77
CA PHE A 61 -8.97 -4.03 -12.56
C PHE A 61 -9.86 -3.02 -13.30
N VAL A 62 -9.31 -1.88 -13.73
CA VAL A 62 -10.01 -0.90 -14.59
C VAL A 62 -10.00 -1.37 -16.04
N GLY A 63 -8.88 -1.95 -16.48
CA GLY A 63 -8.73 -2.56 -17.80
C GLY A 63 -8.12 -1.63 -18.85
N GLU A 64 -7.63 -0.47 -18.44
CA GLU A 64 -6.92 0.52 -19.26
C GLU A 64 -5.81 1.20 -18.41
N PRO A 65 -4.87 1.94 -19.04
CA PRO A 65 -3.90 2.73 -18.28
C PRO A 65 -4.57 3.74 -17.36
N ILE A 66 -4.08 3.84 -16.12
CA ILE A 66 -4.68 4.69 -15.10
C ILE A 66 -4.19 6.13 -15.24
N ASP A 67 -5.11 7.09 -15.15
CA ASP A 67 -4.79 8.51 -15.17
C ASP A 67 -3.60 8.86 -14.26
N GLY A 68 -2.61 9.54 -14.84
CA GLY A 68 -1.38 9.94 -14.15
C GLY A 68 -0.22 8.98 -14.31
N TYR A 69 -0.43 7.73 -14.75
CA TYR A 69 0.66 6.82 -15.12
C TYR A 69 1.09 7.07 -16.56
N GLU A 70 1.98 8.06 -16.76
CA GLU A 70 2.48 8.46 -18.08
C GLU A 70 3.69 7.61 -18.53
N GLU A 71 4.40 7.00 -17.58
CA GLU A 71 5.47 6.03 -17.81
C GLU A 71 5.34 4.82 -16.85
N ALA A 72 5.87 3.67 -17.26
CA ALA A 72 6.01 2.49 -16.40
C ALA A 72 7.24 2.65 -15.47
N GLU A 73 7.11 3.54 -14.49
CA GLU A 73 8.15 3.90 -13.53
C GLU A 73 7.65 3.74 -12.08
N CYS A 74 8.46 3.10 -11.23
CA CYS A 74 8.26 3.17 -9.78
C CYS A 74 8.94 4.43 -9.24
N LEU A 75 8.13 5.40 -8.81
CA LEU A 75 8.60 6.59 -8.10
C LEU A 75 8.34 6.43 -6.60
N LEU A 76 9.28 6.82 -5.75
CA LEU A 76 9.16 6.74 -4.29
C LEU A 76 9.88 7.91 -3.63
N ALA A 77 9.54 8.22 -2.38
CA ALA A 77 10.44 9.02 -1.55
C ALA A 77 11.79 8.28 -1.41
N GLU A 78 12.90 9.02 -1.42
CA GLU A 78 14.24 8.45 -1.46
C GLU A 78 14.51 7.49 -0.29
N GLU A 79 14.00 7.82 0.90
CA GLU A 79 14.12 6.99 2.08
C GLU A 79 13.42 5.63 1.91
N THR A 80 12.21 5.62 1.35
CA THR A 80 11.45 4.42 1.04
C THR A 80 12.16 3.56 0.00
N ALA A 81 12.69 4.16 -1.07
CA ALA A 81 13.48 3.46 -2.09
C ALA A 81 14.73 2.80 -1.49
N ARG A 82 15.43 3.51 -0.60
CA ARG A 82 16.61 2.98 0.12
C ARG A 82 16.23 1.88 1.10
N ALA A 83 15.06 1.95 1.74
CA ALA A 83 14.55 0.90 2.61
C ALA A 83 14.23 -0.37 1.82
N LEU A 84 13.57 -0.23 0.68
CA LEU A 84 13.23 -1.34 -0.20
C LEU A 84 14.48 -2.03 -0.77
N GLU A 85 15.53 -1.28 -1.14
CA GLU A 85 16.81 -1.88 -1.55
C GLU A 85 17.45 -2.70 -0.42
N ARG A 86 17.25 -2.34 0.86
CA ARG A 86 17.73 -3.15 1.98
C ARG A 86 16.95 -4.46 2.10
N VAL A 87 15.63 -4.46 1.85
CA VAL A 87 14.83 -5.68 1.78
C VAL A 87 15.36 -6.59 0.67
N ARG A 88 15.50 -6.06 -0.55
CA ARG A 88 16.02 -6.82 -1.70
C ARG A 88 17.38 -7.46 -1.39
N ARG A 89 18.31 -6.71 -0.79
CA ARG A 89 19.64 -7.21 -0.42
C ARG A 89 19.63 -8.28 0.67
N ASP A 90 18.65 -8.26 1.57
CA ASP A 90 18.51 -9.30 2.58
C ASP A 90 18.05 -10.60 1.92
N LEU A 91 16.97 -10.54 1.13
CA LEU A 91 16.42 -11.67 0.39
C LEU A 91 17.46 -12.30 -0.55
N GLU A 92 18.19 -11.49 -1.30
CA GLU A 92 19.25 -11.96 -2.21
C GLU A 92 20.37 -12.69 -1.44
N ARG A 93 20.75 -12.19 -0.26
CA ARG A 93 21.80 -12.81 0.56
C ARG A 93 21.35 -14.09 1.24
N GLU A 94 20.07 -14.19 1.57
CA GLU A 94 19.50 -15.34 2.28
C GLU A 94 19.37 -16.56 1.37
N ASP A 95 18.81 -16.40 0.18
CA ASP A 95 18.57 -17.52 -0.74
C ASP A 95 18.62 -17.16 -2.23
N GLY A 96 19.01 -15.94 -2.59
CA GLY A 96 19.05 -15.47 -3.97
C GLY A 96 17.72 -14.94 -4.50
N SER A 97 16.67 -14.85 -3.67
CA SER A 97 15.39 -14.28 -4.08
C SER A 97 15.49 -12.79 -4.43
N GLY A 98 14.61 -12.35 -5.31
CA GLY A 98 14.46 -10.95 -5.73
C GLY A 98 13.11 -10.36 -5.32
N LEU A 99 12.86 -9.14 -5.78
CA LEU A 99 11.59 -8.42 -5.63
C LEU A 99 11.11 -7.91 -6.99
N ARG A 100 9.79 -7.89 -7.17
CA ARG A 100 9.10 -7.21 -8.26
C ARG A 100 8.04 -6.26 -7.68
N VAL A 101 8.04 -5.01 -8.11
CA VAL A 101 7.02 -4.02 -7.72
C VAL A 101 5.95 -3.88 -8.80
N PHE A 102 4.69 -3.76 -8.37
CA PHE A 102 3.52 -3.56 -9.22
C PHE A 102 3.00 -2.11 -9.18
N ASP A 103 3.12 -1.47 -8.02
CA ASP A 103 2.80 -0.06 -7.83
C ASP A 103 3.67 0.58 -6.74
N CYS A 104 3.88 1.90 -6.85
CA CYS A 104 4.69 2.70 -5.94
C CYS A 104 3.96 4.02 -5.67
N TYR A 105 4.55 5.19 -5.94
CA TYR A 105 3.79 6.43 -5.91
C TYR A 105 2.59 6.39 -6.89
N ARG A 106 1.41 6.66 -6.33
CA ARG A 106 0.14 6.75 -7.05
C ARG A 106 -0.40 8.18 -6.95
N PRO A 107 -0.44 8.94 -8.05
CA PRO A 107 -0.99 10.29 -8.06
C PRO A 107 -2.45 10.32 -7.58
N GLN A 108 -2.89 11.39 -6.93
CA GLN A 108 -4.31 11.50 -6.55
C GLN A 108 -5.25 11.32 -7.75
N ARG A 109 -4.92 11.85 -8.95
CA ARG A 109 -5.76 11.65 -10.14
C ARG A 109 -6.00 10.19 -10.52
N ALA A 110 -5.09 9.28 -10.15
CA ALA A 110 -5.28 7.83 -10.32
C ALA A 110 -6.32 7.29 -9.35
N VAL A 111 -6.28 7.74 -8.08
CA VAL A 111 -7.33 7.42 -7.09
C VAL A 111 -8.68 7.96 -7.55
N ASP A 112 -8.71 9.18 -8.10
CA ASP A 112 -9.93 9.77 -8.65
C ASP A 112 -10.44 8.96 -9.87
N HIS A 113 -9.55 8.32 -10.64
CA HIS A 113 -9.93 7.41 -11.72
C HIS A 113 -10.57 6.14 -11.18
N PHE A 114 -10.02 5.55 -10.12
CA PHE A 114 -10.63 4.40 -9.45
C PHE A 114 -12.04 4.73 -8.92
N LEU A 115 -12.23 5.94 -8.39
CA LEU A 115 -13.55 6.41 -7.97
C LEU A 115 -14.53 6.50 -9.15
N ARG A 116 -14.13 7.16 -10.25
CA ARG A 116 -14.97 7.22 -11.47
C ARG A 116 -15.32 5.84 -12.01
N TRP A 117 -14.35 4.92 -12.02
CA TRP A 117 -14.57 3.54 -12.45
C TRP A 117 -15.55 2.79 -11.52
N ALA A 118 -15.42 2.96 -10.21
CA ALA A 118 -16.31 2.31 -9.24
C ALA A 118 -17.74 2.84 -9.33
N ASP A 119 -17.91 4.13 -9.63
CA ASP A 119 -19.21 4.79 -9.82
C ASP A 119 -19.94 4.38 -11.11
N ASP A 120 -19.24 3.80 -12.10
CA ASP A 120 -19.86 3.31 -13.35
C ASP A 120 -20.28 1.83 -13.22
N PRO A 121 -21.53 1.48 -12.91
CA PRO A 121 -21.93 0.09 -12.69
C PRO A 121 -21.79 -0.82 -13.94
N SER A 122 -21.57 -0.25 -15.14
CA SER A 122 -21.39 -1.03 -16.37
C SER A 122 -19.97 -1.51 -16.59
N ALA A 123 -18.97 -0.87 -15.96
CA ALA A 123 -17.56 -1.23 -16.07
C ALA A 123 -17.24 -2.47 -15.22
N THR A 124 -17.58 -3.66 -15.73
CA THR A 124 -17.38 -4.96 -15.05
C THR A 124 -16.55 -5.96 -15.85
N GLU A 125 -15.86 -5.51 -16.89
CA GLU A 125 -15.15 -6.36 -17.86
C GLU A 125 -14.05 -7.21 -17.20
N ARG A 126 -13.43 -6.67 -16.14
CA ARG A 126 -12.32 -7.28 -15.39
C ARG A 126 -12.76 -8.05 -14.14
N ARG A 127 -14.07 -8.18 -13.91
CA ARG A 127 -14.61 -8.76 -12.68
C ARG A 127 -14.12 -10.17 -12.39
N GLU A 128 -14.13 -11.06 -13.38
CA GLU A 128 -13.78 -12.47 -13.16
C GLU A 128 -12.34 -12.65 -12.67
N GLU A 129 -11.45 -11.78 -13.14
CA GLU A 129 -10.04 -11.80 -12.80
C GLU A 129 -9.72 -11.09 -11.49
N PHE A 130 -10.31 -9.92 -11.23
CA PHE A 130 -9.87 -9.06 -10.11
C PHE A 130 -10.82 -9.03 -8.92
N TYR A 131 -12.13 -9.24 -9.09
CA TYR A 131 -13.10 -9.14 -7.99
C TYR A 131 -14.31 -10.07 -8.21
N PRO A 132 -14.10 -11.40 -8.35
CA PRO A 132 -15.16 -12.32 -8.74
C PRO A 132 -16.27 -12.43 -7.67
N ARG A 133 -15.90 -12.35 -6.38
CA ARG A 133 -16.80 -12.58 -5.24
C ARG A 133 -17.23 -11.31 -4.51
N VAL A 134 -16.57 -10.17 -4.76
CA VAL A 134 -16.88 -8.89 -4.12
C VAL A 134 -17.62 -8.00 -5.12
N PRO A 135 -18.87 -7.58 -4.83
CA PRO A 135 -19.57 -6.60 -5.65
C PRO A 135 -18.78 -5.29 -5.72
N LYS A 136 -18.72 -4.66 -6.90
CA LYS A 136 -17.87 -3.49 -7.13
C LYS A 136 -18.17 -2.34 -6.17
N GLU A 137 -19.46 -2.11 -5.90
CA GLU A 137 -19.94 -1.09 -4.97
C GLU A 137 -19.45 -1.28 -3.52
N ARG A 138 -18.93 -2.46 -3.15
CA ARG A 138 -18.40 -2.74 -1.82
C ARG A 138 -16.88 -2.67 -1.74
N LEU A 139 -16.16 -2.45 -2.85
CA LEU A 139 -14.69 -2.47 -2.85
C LEU A 139 -14.09 -1.38 -1.96
N PHE A 140 -14.71 -0.20 -1.87
CA PHE A 140 -14.31 0.87 -0.96
C PHE A 140 -14.71 0.57 0.49
N ASP A 141 -15.94 0.11 0.71
CA ASP A 141 -16.46 -0.20 2.05
C ASP A 141 -15.71 -1.37 2.72
N GLU A 142 -15.23 -2.33 1.93
CA GLU A 142 -14.45 -3.48 2.38
C GLU A 142 -12.93 -3.20 2.43
N GLY A 143 -12.50 -1.99 2.06
CA GLY A 143 -11.11 -1.54 2.23
C GLY A 143 -10.11 -2.05 1.18
N TYR A 144 -10.58 -2.54 0.03
CA TYR A 144 -9.72 -2.87 -1.13
C TYR A 144 -9.36 -1.63 -1.95
N LEU A 145 -10.23 -0.61 -1.93
CA LEU A 145 -9.97 0.69 -2.52
C LEU A 145 -10.09 1.78 -1.46
N ALA A 146 -9.31 2.84 -1.60
CA ALA A 146 -9.32 3.96 -0.66
C ALA A 146 -9.45 5.27 -1.42
N GLU A 147 -10.36 6.14 -0.96
CA GLU A 147 -10.43 7.56 -1.40
C GLU A 147 -9.13 8.32 -1.11
N HIS A 148 -8.35 7.78 -0.17
CA HIS A 148 -7.20 8.39 0.46
C HIS A 148 -6.06 7.38 0.55
N SER A 149 -5.43 7.08 -0.59
CA SER A 149 -4.34 6.09 -0.67
C SER A 149 -3.05 6.56 0.04
N GLY A 150 -2.34 5.59 0.65
CA GLY A 150 -0.98 5.78 1.16
C GLY A 150 0.06 5.97 0.05
N HIS A 151 -0.16 5.34 -1.10
CA HIS A 151 0.68 5.48 -2.28
C HIS A 151 0.86 6.94 -2.73
N SER A 152 -0.13 7.80 -2.51
CA SER A 152 -0.04 9.22 -2.86
C SER A 152 0.93 10.02 -1.98
N ARG A 153 1.57 9.40 -0.98
CA ARG A 153 2.58 10.03 -0.11
C ARG A 153 4.02 9.63 -0.48
N GLY A 154 4.20 8.62 -1.34
CA GLY A 154 5.51 8.11 -1.75
C GLY A 154 6.17 7.14 -0.77
N GLY A 155 5.47 6.75 0.31
CA GLY A 155 5.93 5.83 1.35
C GLY A 155 5.46 4.37 1.19
N THR A 156 4.66 4.08 0.17
CA THR A 156 3.94 2.80 0.01
C THR A 156 4.30 2.10 -1.29
N VAL A 157 4.33 0.77 -1.26
CA VAL A 157 4.65 -0.11 -2.38
C VAL A 157 3.75 -1.34 -2.41
N ASP A 158 3.39 -1.77 -3.61
CA ASP A 158 2.75 -3.06 -3.88
C ASP A 158 3.76 -3.97 -4.60
N LEU A 159 4.01 -5.17 -4.07
CA LEU A 159 5.10 -6.01 -4.56
C LEU A 159 4.93 -7.51 -4.30
N THR A 160 5.79 -8.30 -4.93
CA THR A 160 5.92 -9.74 -4.73
C THR A 160 7.38 -10.19 -4.68
N LEU A 161 7.58 -11.45 -4.31
CA LEU A 161 8.87 -12.13 -4.34
C LEU A 161 9.16 -12.68 -5.73
N LEU A 162 10.43 -12.65 -6.12
CA LEU A 162 10.98 -13.44 -7.21
C LEU A 162 11.82 -14.57 -6.63
N ASP A 163 11.74 -15.77 -7.23
CA ASP A 163 12.65 -16.86 -6.90
C ASP A 163 14.08 -16.60 -7.45
N PRO A 164 15.08 -17.43 -7.12
CA PRO A 164 16.47 -17.22 -7.57
C PRO A 164 16.67 -17.31 -9.08
N GLU A 165 15.68 -17.85 -9.82
CA GLU A 165 15.66 -17.85 -11.28
C GLU A 165 14.95 -16.63 -11.87
N GLY A 166 14.49 -15.69 -11.03
CA GLY A 166 13.80 -14.47 -11.43
C GLY A 166 12.33 -14.68 -11.77
N ARG A 167 11.72 -15.80 -11.36
CA ARG A 167 10.30 -16.08 -11.63
C ARG A 167 9.45 -15.61 -10.46
N GLU A 168 8.29 -15.06 -10.77
CA GLU A 168 7.32 -14.64 -9.75
C GLU A 168 6.91 -15.82 -8.87
N VAL A 169 7.00 -15.63 -7.55
CA VAL A 169 6.53 -16.61 -6.59
C VAL A 169 5.01 -16.59 -6.55
N ASP A 170 4.38 -17.74 -6.76
CA ASP A 170 2.93 -17.90 -6.60
C ASP A 170 2.50 -17.65 -5.15
N MET A 171 1.71 -16.59 -4.96
CA MET A 171 1.16 -16.13 -3.68
C MET A 171 -0.29 -16.57 -3.45
N GLY A 172 -0.86 -17.39 -4.35
CA GLY A 172 -2.23 -17.90 -4.28
C GLY A 172 -3.32 -16.99 -4.80
N THR A 173 -3.05 -15.69 -4.92
CA THR A 173 -3.88 -14.72 -5.64
C THR A 173 -2.98 -13.75 -6.40
N GLY A 174 -3.50 -13.14 -7.46
CA GLY A 174 -2.79 -12.07 -8.18
C GLY A 174 -2.83 -10.75 -7.42
N PHE A 175 -1.96 -9.82 -7.84
CA PHE A 175 -2.07 -8.41 -7.48
C PHE A 175 -3.44 -7.84 -7.88
N ASP A 176 -3.99 -6.95 -7.06
CA ASP A 176 -5.35 -6.38 -7.19
C ASP A 176 -6.49 -7.41 -7.19
N PHE A 177 -6.25 -8.63 -6.72
CA PHE A 177 -7.33 -9.60 -6.50
C PHE A 177 -8.14 -9.21 -5.25
N PHE A 178 -9.12 -8.32 -5.41
CA PHE A 178 -9.96 -7.76 -4.36
C PHE A 178 -10.96 -8.78 -3.83
N ASP A 179 -10.47 -9.59 -2.91
CA ASP A 179 -11.14 -10.77 -2.42
C ASP A 179 -10.56 -11.22 -1.07
N PRO A 180 -11.35 -11.80 -0.14
CA PRO A 180 -10.84 -12.33 1.12
C PRO A 180 -9.69 -13.34 0.99
N ALA A 181 -9.52 -13.99 -0.17
CA ALA A 181 -8.35 -14.82 -0.45
C ALA A 181 -7.02 -14.04 -0.48
N SER A 182 -7.07 -12.73 -0.69
CA SER A 182 -5.89 -11.85 -0.72
C SER A 182 -5.50 -11.30 0.64
N HIS A 183 -6.35 -11.46 1.66
CA HIS A 183 -6.01 -11.04 3.01
C HIS A 183 -4.76 -11.80 3.50
N PRO A 184 -3.81 -11.16 4.21
CA PRO A 184 -2.61 -11.83 4.69
C PRO A 184 -2.90 -13.05 5.57
N ASP A 185 -3.99 -13.02 6.36
CA ASP A 185 -4.39 -14.10 7.28
C ASP A 185 -5.29 -15.16 6.63
N SER A 186 -5.57 -15.05 5.33
CA SER A 186 -6.46 -15.95 4.61
C SER A 186 -5.95 -17.40 4.63
N THR A 187 -6.87 -18.33 4.89
CA THR A 187 -6.58 -19.78 4.85
C THR A 187 -6.86 -20.42 3.49
N GLU A 188 -7.38 -19.66 2.52
CA GLU A 188 -7.68 -20.17 1.17
C GLU A 188 -6.43 -20.55 0.36
N PRO A 189 -5.35 -19.74 0.33
CA PRO A 189 -4.09 -20.15 -0.29
C PRO A 189 -3.53 -21.39 0.39
N ASP A 190 -2.79 -22.22 -0.34
CA ASP A 190 -2.18 -23.44 0.21
C ASP A 190 -1.02 -23.13 1.18
N GLU A 191 -0.46 -24.17 1.81
CA GLU A 191 0.62 -23.98 2.78
C GLU A 191 1.88 -23.32 2.17
N ARG A 192 2.22 -23.63 0.91
CA ARG A 192 3.37 -23.05 0.23
C ARG A 192 3.14 -21.56 -0.03
N GLN A 193 1.96 -21.20 -0.50
CA GLN A 193 1.57 -19.82 -0.80
C GLN A 193 1.51 -18.98 0.49
N ARG A 194 0.93 -19.49 1.57
CA ARG A 194 0.92 -18.80 2.87
C ARG A 194 2.33 -18.60 3.44
N ARG A 195 3.23 -19.59 3.29
CA ARG A 195 4.64 -19.43 3.68
C ARG A 195 5.37 -18.38 2.84
N ALA A 196 5.04 -18.27 1.55
CA ALA A 196 5.60 -17.23 0.69
C ALA A 196 5.14 -15.83 1.10
N ARG A 197 3.84 -15.66 1.42
CA ARG A 197 3.29 -14.41 1.97
C ARG A 197 3.96 -14.03 3.29
N GLU A 198 4.08 -14.98 4.22
CA GLU A 198 4.74 -14.73 5.52
C GLU A 198 6.20 -14.33 5.31
N ARG A 199 6.93 -15.00 4.40
CA ARG A 199 8.32 -14.64 4.07
C ARG A 199 8.43 -13.22 3.52
N LEU A 200 7.54 -12.83 2.60
CA LEU A 200 7.51 -11.45 2.09
C LEU A 200 7.26 -10.47 3.23
N ARG A 201 6.25 -10.75 4.06
CA ARG A 201 5.88 -9.93 5.21
C ARG A 201 7.04 -9.75 6.19
N GLU A 202 7.66 -10.83 6.63
CA GLU A 202 8.80 -10.80 7.55
C GLU A 202 9.97 -9.98 6.97
N ALA A 203 10.27 -10.14 5.68
CA ALA A 203 11.33 -9.40 5.02
C ALA A 203 11.05 -7.89 4.95
N MET A 204 9.80 -7.52 4.68
CA MET A 204 9.34 -6.13 4.65
C MET A 204 9.35 -5.51 6.07
N GLU A 205 8.76 -6.19 7.06
CA GLU A 205 8.71 -5.74 8.46
C GLU A 205 10.11 -5.58 9.07
N ALA A 206 11.06 -6.46 8.73
CA ALA A 206 12.45 -6.35 9.18
C ALA A 206 13.14 -5.05 8.74
N ARG A 207 12.59 -4.33 7.73
CA ARG A 207 13.08 -3.06 7.23
C ARG A 207 12.13 -1.89 7.46
N GLY A 208 11.19 -2.05 8.38
CA GLY A 208 10.30 -0.99 8.85
C GLY A 208 9.14 -0.71 7.91
N PHE A 209 8.61 -1.74 7.25
CA PHE A 209 7.38 -1.66 6.49
C PHE A 209 6.25 -2.40 7.21
N SER A 210 5.07 -1.79 7.26
CA SER A 210 3.85 -2.40 7.79
C SER A 210 2.89 -2.81 6.65
N PRO A 211 2.28 -4.00 6.74
CA PRO A 211 1.23 -4.42 5.81
C PRO A 211 -0.13 -3.81 6.17
N ILE A 212 -1.14 -4.11 5.35
CA ILE A 212 -2.56 -3.94 5.70
C ILE A 212 -3.28 -5.29 5.71
N ASP A 213 -4.42 -5.38 6.39
CA ASP A 213 -5.13 -6.65 6.62
C ASP A 213 -5.92 -7.16 5.39
N THR A 214 -6.04 -6.36 4.34
CA THR A 214 -6.82 -6.68 3.14
C THR A 214 -5.98 -7.19 1.97
N GLU A 215 -4.66 -6.95 1.97
CA GLU A 215 -3.79 -7.13 0.81
C GLU A 215 -2.42 -7.70 1.20
N TRP A 216 -2.06 -8.88 0.69
CA TRP A 216 -0.77 -9.51 0.99
C TRP A 216 0.44 -8.80 0.35
N TRP A 217 0.21 -8.02 -0.71
CA TRP A 217 1.25 -7.36 -1.51
C TRP A 217 1.59 -5.94 -1.03
N HIS A 218 0.76 -5.34 -0.18
CA HIS A 218 0.79 -3.92 0.14
C HIS A 218 1.57 -3.61 1.41
N PHE A 219 2.50 -2.66 1.31
CA PHE A 219 3.37 -2.28 2.42
C PHE A 219 3.66 -0.78 2.45
N SER A 220 3.53 -0.15 3.62
CA SER A 220 3.91 1.25 3.85
C SER A 220 5.08 1.34 4.83
N LEU A 221 6.04 2.23 4.57
CA LEU A 221 7.14 2.49 5.50
C LEU A 221 6.61 3.09 6.81
N ASP A 222 7.03 2.61 7.97
CA ASP A 222 6.49 3.04 9.28
C ASP A 222 6.77 4.52 9.56
N GLU A 223 8.00 4.96 9.25
CA GLU A 223 8.44 6.34 9.35
C GLU A 223 8.38 7.01 7.97
N GLU A 224 7.16 7.16 7.41
CA GLU A 224 6.98 7.80 6.10
C GLU A 224 7.53 9.24 6.09
N PRO A 225 8.30 9.63 5.06
CA PRO A 225 8.80 11.00 4.92
C PRO A 225 7.68 12.05 4.83
N HIS A 226 6.52 11.65 4.33
CA HIS A 226 5.34 12.49 4.18
C HIS A 226 4.13 11.81 4.85
N THR A 227 3.62 12.35 5.96
CA THR A 227 2.46 11.77 6.66
C THR A 227 1.14 12.48 6.34
N ASP A 228 1.20 13.80 6.13
CA ASP A 228 0.01 14.66 6.00
C ASP A 228 -0.19 15.24 4.58
N ARG A 229 0.64 14.79 3.62
CA ARG A 229 0.68 15.31 2.26
C ARG A 229 0.43 14.21 1.24
N ARG A 230 -0.54 14.44 0.35
CA ARG A 230 -0.80 13.61 -0.82
C ARG A 230 -0.46 14.42 -2.07
N PHE A 231 0.24 13.79 -3.00
CA PHE A 231 0.73 14.41 -4.22
C PHE A 231 -0.12 14.03 -5.44
N ASP A 232 -0.09 14.89 -6.45
CA ASP A 232 -0.82 14.71 -7.71
C ASP A 232 0.02 15.16 -8.93
N PHE A 233 1.32 14.87 -8.93
CA PHE A 233 2.17 14.98 -10.13
C PHE A 233 2.15 13.65 -10.93
N PRO A 234 2.29 13.65 -12.27
CA PRO A 234 2.33 12.43 -13.06
C PRO A 234 3.51 11.50 -12.73
N VAL A 235 3.31 10.20 -12.93
CA VAL A 235 4.37 9.18 -12.87
C VAL A 235 5.14 9.23 -14.19
N ASN A 236 6.19 10.03 -14.24
CA ASN A 236 7.19 10.04 -15.30
C ASN A 236 8.54 10.54 -14.76
N ARG A 237 9.64 10.28 -15.47
CA ARG A 237 10.98 10.75 -15.06
C ARG A 237 11.22 12.23 -15.31
N GLU A 238 10.41 12.89 -16.13
CA GLU A 238 10.53 14.32 -16.38
C GLU A 238 10.23 15.12 -15.10
N GLU A 239 9.21 14.72 -14.34
CA GLU A 239 8.81 15.43 -13.12
C GLU A 239 9.77 15.25 -11.92
N LEU A 240 10.71 14.30 -12.00
CA LEU A 240 11.82 14.20 -11.04
C LEU A 240 12.92 15.23 -11.30
N ARG A 241 12.99 15.78 -12.51
CA ARG A 241 13.96 16.80 -12.86
C ARG A 241 13.40 18.12 -12.35
N THR A 242 13.85 18.52 -11.17
CA THR A 242 13.52 19.83 -10.61
C THR A 242 13.78 20.94 -11.64
N GLY A 243 12.79 21.83 -11.79
CA GLY A 243 13.00 23.17 -12.32
C GLY A 243 13.87 24.02 -11.40
#